data_AF-A0A292PW14-F1
#
_entry.id   AF-A0A292PW14-F1
#
_cell.length_a   1.000
_cell.length_b   1.000
_cell.length_c   1.000
_cell.angle_alpha   90.00
_cell.angle_beta   90.00
_cell.angle_gamma   90.00
#
_symmetry.space_group_name_H-M   'P 1'
#
loop_
_entity.id
_entity.type
_entity.pdbx_description
1 polymer ?
#
loop_
_entity_poly.entity_id
_entity_poly.type
_entity_poly.pdbx_seq_one_letter_code
_entity_poly.pdbx_strand_id
1 'polypeptide(L)'
;MFSLRDTIQSLESLLGQQLNTYEGYKTRLATVDATDFAAAKDKLSEALSQVLGLLEYLKVADDRLLAAGAQETHIEPEFENQAASVHDRFHEAEGASSLGLDQINRLATEIAEFQTTGLARLREQISAGRVRLDMLSNQTNEKLGHLERQIEDTQKKIQTTNNAIRDVQARKDSTQSTLNRKRDELHDKERQRDAAHAESARARERRDGARAAGAGLGILSLFAGPLAPVVFAATAGSLIYAGNQDDIARAREHEANALRQEYQTLEIQIGGQNDRLGTHNHDLQRFQNERAQSEREREALVREQAVQQAEKQVLANLESRVVDLCSQAPSLNGKTAALSSEISKIRTHTMNCTVMISEARVKAGYLEYADCRSEILGTVKTMVSGFSIGGGVVERIGAVIGELESRSLAAAH
;
A
#
# COMPACT_ATOMS: atom_id res chain seq x y z
N MET A 1 -6.86 2.24 14.84
CA MET A 1 -6.89 1.76 13.45
C MET A 1 -5.46 1.44 13.06
N PHE A 2 -5.15 0.19 12.71
CA PHE A 2 -3.84 -0.16 12.16
C PHE A 2 -3.65 0.55 10.82
N SER A 3 -2.49 1.19 10.64
CA SER A 3 -2.13 1.84 9.37
C SER A 3 -1.90 0.78 8.29
N LEU A 4 -2.04 1.15 7.02
CA LEU A 4 -1.81 0.20 5.92
C LEU A 4 -0.35 -0.32 5.96
N ARG A 5 0.59 0.56 6.32
CA ARG A 5 1.99 0.24 6.59
C ARG A 5 2.16 -0.87 7.64
N ASP A 6 1.42 -0.82 8.75
CA ASP A 6 1.48 -1.87 9.78
C ASP A 6 0.98 -3.22 9.21
N THR A 7 -0.03 -3.17 8.33
CA THR A 7 -0.57 -4.36 7.67
C THR A 7 0.47 -4.99 6.75
N ILE A 8 1.17 -4.17 5.94
CA ILE A 8 2.24 -4.62 5.05
C ILE A 8 3.40 -5.21 5.85
N GLN A 9 3.84 -4.54 6.92
CA GLN A 9 4.92 -5.05 7.77
C GLN A 9 4.55 -6.37 8.45
N SER A 10 3.31 -6.53 8.88
CA SER A 10 2.80 -7.80 9.41
C SER A 10 2.82 -8.90 8.34
N LEU A 11 2.45 -8.59 7.09
CA LEU A 11 2.50 -9.53 5.98
C LEU A 11 3.93 -9.95 5.62
N GLU A 12 4.87 -9.01 5.62
CA GLU A 12 6.29 -9.28 5.42
C GLU A 12 6.84 -10.23 6.50
N SER A 13 6.53 -9.96 7.77
CA SER A 13 6.92 -10.83 8.89
C SER A 13 6.31 -12.22 8.76
N LEU A 14 5.02 -12.30 8.42
CA LEU A 14 4.32 -13.58 8.25
C LEU A 14 4.92 -14.38 7.09
N LEU A 15 5.17 -13.75 5.94
CA LEU A 15 5.84 -14.39 4.81
C LEU A 15 7.25 -14.88 5.19
N GLY A 16 8.02 -14.07 5.90
CA GLY A 16 9.34 -14.47 6.41
C GLY A 16 9.27 -15.72 7.30
N GLN A 17 8.27 -15.79 8.18
CA GLN A 17 8.02 -16.98 8.99
C GLN A 17 7.67 -18.19 8.13
N GLN A 18 6.77 -18.04 7.14
CA GLN A 18 6.38 -19.15 6.26
C GLN A 18 7.55 -19.66 5.42
N LEU A 19 8.45 -18.79 4.97
CA LEU A 19 9.66 -19.17 4.25
C LEU A 19 10.62 -19.96 5.14
N ASN A 20 10.83 -19.51 6.38
CA ASN A 20 11.66 -20.24 7.34
C ASN A 20 11.08 -21.63 7.65
N THR A 21 9.76 -21.72 7.82
CA THR A 21 9.07 -23.01 8.00
C THR A 21 9.27 -23.93 6.79
N TYR A 22 9.13 -23.41 5.57
CA TYR A 22 9.35 -24.16 4.33
C TYR A 22 10.79 -24.72 4.23
N GLU A 23 11.81 -23.89 4.46
CA GLU A 23 13.21 -24.34 4.46
C GLU A 23 13.49 -25.34 5.60
N GLY A 24 12.81 -25.18 6.74
CA GLY A 24 12.82 -26.16 7.83
C GLY A 24 12.31 -27.53 7.40
N TYR A 25 11.19 -27.59 6.66
CA TYR A 25 10.67 -28.86 6.13
C TYR A 25 11.60 -29.50 5.12
N LYS A 26 12.20 -28.71 4.22
CA LYS A 26 13.18 -29.19 3.25
C LYS A 26 14.39 -29.81 3.93
N THR A 27 14.89 -29.18 5.00
CA THR A 27 16.02 -29.69 5.79
C THR A 27 15.64 -30.98 6.50
N ARG A 28 14.48 -31.01 7.17
CA ARG A 28 13.99 -32.21 7.87
C ARG A 28 13.76 -33.38 6.92
N LEU A 29 13.22 -33.13 5.74
CA LEU A 29 13.02 -34.17 4.72
C LEU A 29 14.36 -34.76 4.26
N ALA A 30 15.38 -33.92 4.06
CA ALA A 30 16.73 -34.39 3.73
C ALA A 30 17.36 -35.19 4.89
N THR A 31 17.11 -34.81 6.14
CA THR A 31 17.55 -35.58 7.30
C THR A 31 16.91 -36.95 7.34
N VAL A 32 15.59 -37.05 7.15
CA VAL A 32 14.86 -38.33 7.18
C VAL A 32 15.34 -39.28 6.08
N ASP A 33 15.62 -38.75 4.88
CA ASP A 33 16.24 -39.51 3.78
C ASP A 33 17.64 -40.01 4.15
N ALA A 34 18.49 -39.14 4.71
CA ALA A 34 19.87 -39.47 5.05
C ALA A 34 20.02 -40.36 6.30
N THR A 35 19.03 -40.40 7.19
CA THR A 35 19.14 -41.08 8.50
C THR A 35 18.17 -42.24 8.61
N ASP A 36 16.86 -42.00 8.71
CA ASP A 36 15.88 -43.06 8.94
C ASP A 36 15.77 -44.01 7.75
N PHE A 37 15.73 -43.45 6.53
CA PHE A 37 15.63 -44.26 5.32
C PHE A 37 16.92 -45.04 5.03
N ALA A 38 18.07 -44.40 5.22
CA ALA A 38 19.37 -45.08 5.15
C ALA A 38 19.48 -46.20 6.19
N ALA A 39 19.14 -45.93 7.46
CA ALA A 39 19.19 -46.92 8.53
C ALA A 39 18.24 -48.11 8.28
N ALA A 40 17.05 -47.88 7.73
CA ALA A 40 16.14 -48.96 7.35
C ALA A 40 16.73 -49.83 6.23
N LYS A 41 17.38 -49.22 5.23
CA LYS A 41 18.09 -49.96 4.16
C LYS A 41 19.27 -50.76 4.71
N ASP A 42 20.08 -50.15 5.56
CA ASP A 42 21.28 -50.77 6.13
C ASP A 42 20.91 -51.98 6.99
N LYS A 43 19.91 -51.84 7.87
CA LYS A 43 19.42 -52.95 8.69
C LYS A 43 18.81 -54.07 7.88
N LEU A 44 18.07 -53.76 6.81
CA LEU A 44 17.56 -54.79 5.91
C LEU A 44 18.70 -55.50 5.18
N SER A 45 19.74 -54.77 4.76
CA SER A 45 20.94 -55.35 4.17
C SER A 45 21.71 -56.24 5.16
N GLU A 46 21.77 -55.86 6.43
CA GLU A 46 22.37 -56.66 7.51
C GLU A 46 21.56 -57.95 7.75
N ALA A 47 20.23 -57.85 7.81
CA ALA A 47 19.35 -59.00 7.94
C ALA A 47 19.50 -59.98 6.77
N LEU A 48 19.55 -59.48 5.54
CA LEU A 48 19.83 -60.30 4.35
C LEU A 48 21.25 -60.91 4.37
N SER A 49 22.24 -60.19 4.90
CA SER A 49 23.58 -60.75 5.08
C SER A 49 23.59 -61.89 6.10
N GLN A 50 22.76 -61.82 7.14
CA GLN A 50 22.59 -62.91 8.10
C GLN A 50 21.93 -64.13 7.45
N VAL A 51 20.98 -63.93 6.52
CA VAL A 51 20.40 -65.01 5.70
C VAL A 51 21.49 -65.69 4.85
N LEU A 52 22.39 -64.92 4.25
CA LEU A 52 23.52 -65.48 3.51
C LEU A 52 24.40 -66.36 4.42
N GLY A 53 24.70 -65.90 5.64
CA GLY A 53 25.43 -66.69 6.63
C GLY A 53 24.72 -67.99 7.01
N LEU A 54 23.38 -67.97 7.13
CA LEU A 54 22.58 -69.18 7.36
C LEU A 54 22.71 -70.19 6.20
N LEU A 55 22.67 -69.70 4.95
CA LEU A 55 22.87 -70.55 3.77
C LEU A 55 24.30 -71.11 3.68
N GLU A 56 25.32 -70.31 4.04
CA GLU A 56 26.70 -70.77 4.12
C GLU A 56 26.89 -71.84 5.19
N TYR A 57 26.19 -71.74 6.32
CA TYR A 57 26.19 -72.79 7.33
C TYR A 57 25.55 -74.09 6.81
N LEU A 58 24.41 -74.01 6.12
CA LEU A 58 23.80 -75.19 5.46
C LEU A 58 24.76 -75.87 4.48
N LYS A 59 25.56 -75.07 3.76
CA LYS A 59 26.58 -75.58 2.84
C LYS A 59 27.66 -76.41 3.57
N VAL A 60 28.12 -75.92 4.73
CA VAL A 60 29.10 -76.63 5.56
C VAL A 60 28.48 -77.89 6.18
N ALA A 61 27.21 -77.83 6.60
CA ALA A 61 26.49 -78.99 7.11
C ALA A 61 26.34 -80.08 6.02
N ASP A 62 25.98 -79.71 4.78
CA ASP A 62 25.96 -80.62 3.64
C ASP A 62 27.33 -81.31 3.41
N ASP A 63 28.43 -80.55 3.49
CA ASP A 63 29.79 -81.08 3.31
C ASP A 63 30.18 -82.06 4.44
N ARG A 64 29.78 -81.78 5.69
CA ARG A 64 30.00 -82.68 6.84
C ARG A 64 29.21 -83.96 6.69
N LEU A 65 27.95 -83.88 6.30
CA LEU A 65 27.07 -85.02 6.07
C LEU A 65 27.59 -85.94 4.97
N LEU A 66 28.02 -85.35 3.85
CA LEU A 66 28.66 -86.08 2.75
C LEU A 66 29.95 -86.78 3.20
N ALA A 67 30.79 -86.13 4.01
CA ALA A 67 32.04 -86.69 4.50
C ALA A 67 31.86 -87.79 5.56
N ALA A 68 30.83 -87.66 6.41
CA ALA A 68 30.55 -88.61 7.48
C ALA A 68 29.84 -89.88 6.99
N GLY A 69 29.27 -89.88 5.77
CA GLY A 69 28.42 -90.96 5.27
C GLY A 69 27.20 -91.21 6.17
N ALA A 70 26.82 -90.20 6.95
CA ALA A 70 25.84 -90.30 8.01
C ALA A 70 24.46 -89.84 7.54
N GLN A 71 23.43 -90.54 8.00
CA GLN A 71 22.07 -89.99 8.09
C GLN A 71 22.00 -89.13 9.36
N GLU A 72 22.47 -87.87 9.34
CA GLU A 72 21.92 -86.94 10.35
C GLU A 72 20.46 -86.72 10.01
N THR A 73 19.60 -87.21 10.88
CA THR A 73 18.14 -87.12 10.68
C THR A 73 17.60 -85.78 11.14
N HIS A 74 18.35 -84.99 11.92
CA HIS A 74 17.88 -83.75 12.53
C HIS A 74 18.90 -82.61 12.46
N ILE A 75 18.35 -81.40 12.46
CA ILE A 75 19.06 -80.13 12.41
C ILE A 75 19.77 -79.87 13.74
N GLU A 76 21.03 -79.43 13.68
CA GLU A 76 21.78 -79.04 14.87
C GLU A 76 21.16 -77.83 15.58
N PRO A 77 21.21 -77.76 16.92
CA PRO A 77 20.76 -76.59 17.69
C PRO A 77 21.40 -75.26 17.25
N GLU A 78 22.59 -75.31 16.66
CA GLU A 78 23.28 -74.14 16.10
C GLU A 78 22.53 -73.51 14.92
N PHE A 79 21.85 -74.29 14.09
CA PHE A 79 21.01 -73.78 13.01
C PHE A 79 19.81 -73.00 13.55
N GLU A 80 19.13 -73.54 14.57
CA GLU A 80 17.98 -72.87 15.19
C GLU A 80 18.39 -71.54 15.82
N ASN A 81 19.59 -71.50 16.43
CA ASN A 81 20.17 -70.25 16.95
C ASN A 81 20.50 -69.24 15.84
N GLN A 82 21.01 -69.69 14.70
CA GLN A 82 21.28 -68.82 13.55
C GLN A 82 19.97 -68.31 12.91
N ALA A 83 18.97 -69.17 12.75
CA ALA A 83 17.67 -68.78 12.22
C ALA A 83 16.92 -67.82 13.18
N ALA A 84 17.06 -68.02 14.50
CA ALA A 84 16.62 -67.05 15.51
C ALA A 84 17.29 -65.69 15.36
N SER A 85 18.61 -65.69 15.17
CA SER A 85 19.36 -64.46 14.93
C SER A 85 18.91 -63.76 13.64
N VAL A 86 18.67 -64.49 12.55
CA VAL A 86 18.13 -63.93 11.30
C VAL A 86 16.77 -63.27 11.57
N HIS A 87 15.87 -63.98 12.25
CA HIS A 87 14.54 -63.47 12.59
C HIS A 87 14.59 -62.15 13.38
N ASP A 88 15.45 -62.09 14.41
CA ASP A 88 15.60 -60.89 15.23
C ASP A 88 16.14 -59.70 14.40
N ARG A 89 17.04 -59.95 13.45
CA ARG A 89 17.53 -58.90 12.54
C ARG A 89 16.47 -58.37 11.59
N PHE A 90 15.57 -59.22 11.09
CA PHE A 90 14.42 -58.74 10.30
C PHE A 90 13.45 -57.91 11.16
N HIS A 91 13.21 -58.29 12.42
CA HIS A 91 12.44 -57.45 13.33
C HIS A 91 13.11 -56.09 13.62
N GLU A 92 14.44 -56.03 13.76
CA GLU A 92 15.15 -54.77 13.91
C GLU A 92 15.00 -53.85 12.68
N ALA A 93 15.04 -54.44 11.47
CA ALA A 93 14.80 -53.73 10.22
C ALA A 93 13.34 -53.26 10.09
N GLU A 94 12.38 -54.06 10.56
CA GLU A 94 10.96 -53.71 10.60
C GLU A 94 10.71 -52.52 11.55
N GLY A 95 11.35 -52.53 12.72
CA GLY A 95 11.29 -51.42 13.67
C GLY A 95 11.86 -50.12 13.09
N ALA A 96 12.99 -50.19 12.38
CA ALA A 96 13.60 -49.01 11.76
C ALA A 96 12.76 -48.44 10.60
N SER A 97 12.23 -49.31 9.74
CA SER A 97 11.34 -48.88 8.64
C SER A 97 10.01 -48.33 9.15
N SER A 98 9.46 -48.86 10.25
CA SER A 98 8.26 -48.33 10.89
C SER A 98 8.50 -46.94 11.48
N LEU A 99 9.61 -46.75 12.19
CA LEU A 99 9.98 -45.45 12.75
C LEU A 99 10.15 -44.39 11.65
N GLY A 100 10.85 -44.73 10.56
CA GLY A 100 11.03 -43.80 9.45
C GLY A 100 9.71 -43.47 8.75
N LEU A 101 8.81 -44.45 8.59
CA LEU A 101 7.48 -44.23 7.99
C LEU A 101 6.63 -43.29 8.84
N ASP A 102 6.65 -43.45 10.17
CA ASP A 102 5.92 -42.58 11.09
C ASP A 102 6.44 -41.13 11.04
N GLN A 103 7.76 -40.94 10.98
CA GLN A 103 8.36 -39.62 10.82
C GLN A 103 8.00 -38.95 9.48
N ILE A 104 8.05 -39.70 8.37
CA ILE A 104 7.66 -39.21 7.04
C ILE A 104 6.17 -38.83 7.01
N ASN A 105 5.30 -39.67 7.57
CA ASN A 105 3.87 -39.42 7.59
C ASN A 105 3.53 -38.17 8.41
N ARG A 106 4.18 -37.99 9.57
CA ARG A 106 4.04 -36.78 10.37
C ARG A 106 4.48 -35.54 9.59
N LEU A 107 5.63 -35.60 8.91
CA LEU A 107 6.11 -34.51 8.06
C LEU A 107 5.16 -34.22 6.89
N ALA A 108 4.56 -35.25 6.29
CA ALA A 108 3.56 -35.10 5.24
C ALA A 108 2.32 -34.34 5.73
N THR A 109 1.83 -34.65 6.93
CA THR A 109 0.72 -33.92 7.55
C THR A 109 1.09 -32.46 7.80
N GLU A 110 2.26 -32.19 8.37
CA GLU A 110 2.73 -30.82 8.65
C GLU A 110 2.90 -29.98 7.36
N ILE A 111 3.39 -30.58 6.27
CA ILE A 111 3.51 -29.91 4.97
C ILE A 111 2.12 -29.68 4.35
N ALA A 112 1.19 -30.62 4.49
CA ALA A 112 -0.18 -30.45 3.99
C ALA A 112 -0.92 -29.33 4.75
N GLU A 113 -0.78 -29.24 6.06
CA GLU A 113 -1.32 -28.15 6.89
C GLU A 113 -0.72 -26.80 6.51
N PHE A 114 0.59 -26.75 6.28
CA PHE A 114 1.27 -25.55 5.79
C PHE A 114 0.67 -25.05 4.46
N GLN A 115 0.40 -25.94 3.52
CA GLN A 115 -0.19 -25.57 2.22
C GLN A 115 -1.66 -25.15 2.34
N THR A 116 -2.46 -25.95 3.02
CA THR A 116 -3.93 -25.77 3.07
C THR A 116 -4.34 -24.61 3.97
N THR A 117 -3.60 -24.39 5.05
CA THR A 117 -3.97 -23.40 6.06
C THR A 117 -2.99 -22.22 6.05
N GLY A 118 -1.68 -22.49 6.13
CA GLY A 118 -0.65 -21.45 6.23
C GLY A 118 -0.59 -20.55 4.99
N LEU A 119 -0.38 -21.14 3.81
CA LEU A 119 -0.28 -20.41 2.55
C LEU A 119 -1.63 -19.81 2.11
N ALA A 120 -2.73 -20.52 2.33
CA ALA A 120 -4.06 -20.01 2.02
C ALA A 120 -4.39 -18.75 2.82
N ARG A 121 -4.10 -18.75 4.14
CA ARG A 121 -4.32 -17.58 5.00
C ARG A 121 -3.45 -16.40 4.61
N LEU A 122 -2.19 -16.65 4.22
CA LEU A 122 -1.31 -15.57 3.75
C LEU A 122 -1.83 -14.94 2.45
N ARG A 123 -2.30 -15.75 1.50
CA ARG A 123 -2.94 -15.26 0.26
C ARG A 123 -4.19 -14.43 0.56
N GLU A 124 -5.03 -14.90 1.46
CA GLU A 124 -6.25 -14.19 1.86
C GLU A 124 -5.91 -12.82 2.49
N GLN A 125 -4.92 -12.76 3.38
CA GLN A 125 -4.50 -11.50 4.00
C GLN A 125 -3.88 -10.52 3.00
N ILE A 126 -3.10 -11.01 2.03
CA ILE A 126 -2.57 -10.17 0.94
C ILE A 126 -3.71 -9.61 0.08
N SER A 127 -4.68 -10.45 -0.28
CA SER A 127 -5.86 -10.05 -1.05
C SER A 127 -6.68 -8.98 -0.31
N ALA A 128 -6.93 -9.19 0.98
CA ALA A 128 -7.62 -8.22 1.84
C ALA A 128 -6.84 -6.89 1.95
N GLY A 129 -5.52 -6.96 2.07
CA GLY A 129 -4.64 -5.79 2.06
C GLY A 129 -4.73 -5.00 0.77
N ARG A 130 -4.76 -5.69 -0.38
CA ARG A 130 -4.94 -5.09 -1.71
C ARG A 130 -6.28 -4.40 -1.87
N VAL A 131 -7.38 -5.06 -1.49
CA VAL A 131 -8.73 -4.46 -1.53
C VAL A 131 -8.79 -3.19 -0.68
N ARG A 132 -8.19 -3.21 0.51
CA ARG A 132 -8.13 -2.03 1.39
C ARG A 132 -7.30 -0.90 0.79
N LEU A 133 -6.17 -1.22 0.15
CA LEU A 133 -5.34 -0.22 -0.52
C LEU A 133 -6.07 0.40 -1.73
N ASP A 134 -6.74 -0.41 -2.55
CA ASP A 134 -7.52 0.09 -3.69
C ASP A 134 -8.68 1.00 -3.21
N MET A 135 -9.34 0.66 -2.10
CA MET A 135 -10.35 1.53 -1.47
C MET A 135 -9.77 2.87 -1.02
N LEU A 136 -8.63 2.87 -0.32
CA LEU A 136 -7.96 4.10 0.11
C LEU A 136 -7.50 4.94 -1.08
N SER A 137 -6.96 4.31 -2.12
CA SER A 137 -6.54 4.98 -3.34
C SER A 137 -7.72 5.66 -4.05
N ASN A 138 -8.87 4.99 -4.14
CA ASN A 138 -10.08 5.59 -4.71
C ASN A 138 -10.55 6.79 -3.89
N GLN A 139 -10.59 6.68 -2.55
CA GLN A 139 -10.95 7.80 -1.67
C GLN A 139 -10.00 9.00 -1.81
N THR A 140 -8.69 8.74 -1.90
CA THR A 140 -7.68 9.79 -2.11
C THR A 140 -7.88 10.46 -3.47
N ASN A 141 -8.13 9.69 -4.53
CA ASN A 141 -8.39 10.22 -5.88
C ASN A 141 -9.68 11.07 -5.92
N GLU A 142 -10.74 10.65 -5.24
CA GLU A 142 -11.99 11.41 -5.14
C GLU A 142 -11.78 12.75 -4.42
N LYS A 143 -11.05 12.74 -3.29
CA LYS A 143 -10.70 13.96 -2.55
C LYS A 143 -9.81 14.90 -3.36
N LEU A 144 -8.83 14.36 -4.09
CA LEU A 144 -8.00 15.14 -5.00
C LEU A 144 -8.86 15.81 -6.07
N GLY A 145 -9.76 15.06 -6.72
CA GLY A 145 -10.66 15.61 -7.72
C GLY A 145 -11.63 16.67 -7.18
N HIS A 146 -12.05 16.55 -5.92
CA HIS A 146 -12.84 17.58 -5.24
C HIS A 146 -12.02 18.85 -5.00
N LEU A 147 -10.80 18.73 -4.45
CA LEU A 147 -9.93 19.87 -4.20
C LEU A 147 -9.52 20.58 -5.49
N GLU A 148 -9.28 19.85 -6.58
CA GLU A 148 -8.96 20.44 -7.88
C GLU A 148 -10.10 21.31 -8.40
N ARG A 149 -11.35 20.83 -8.31
CA ARG A 149 -12.55 21.62 -8.63
C ARG A 149 -12.70 22.84 -7.72
N GLN A 150 -12.45 22.69 -6.42
CA GLN A 150 -12.52 23.80 -5.46
C GLN A 150 -11.46 24.87 -5.71
N ILE A 151 -10.24 24.46 -6.10
CA ILE A 151 -9.16 25.38 -6.48
C ILE A 151 -9.56 26.13 -7.75
N GLU A 152 -10.09 25.44 -8.77
CA GLU A 152 -10.55 26.07 -10.02
C GLU A 152 -11.67 27.10 -9.77
N ASP A 153 -12.67 26.75 -8.95
CA ASP A 153 -13.75 27.66 -8.59
C ASP A 153 -13.25 28.88 -7.81
N THR A 154 -12.32 28.69 -6.89
CA THR A 154 -11.69 29.79 -6.14
C THR A 154 -10.86 30.67 -7.07
N GLN A 155 -10.17 30.11 -8.06
CA GLN A 155 -9.45 30.87 -9.08
C GLN A 155 -10.40 31.74 -9.93
N LYS A 156 -11.56 31.21 -10.33
CA LYS A 156 -12.59 32.00 -11.03
C LYS A 156 -13.13 33.15 -10.18
N LYS A 157 -13.35 32.92 -8.87
CA LYS A 157 -13.75 33.98 -7.93
C LYS A 157 -12.67 35.06 -7.82
N ILE A 158 -11.40 34.68 -7.66
CA ILE A 158 -10.25 35.62 -7.63
C ILE A 158 -10.20 36.46 -8.91
N GLN A 159 -10.36 35.83 -10.08
CA GLN A 159 -10.34 36.54 -11.36
C GLN A 159 -11.50 37.54 -11.48
N THR A 160 -12.69 37.13 -11.06
CA THR A 160 -13.89 37.97 -11.06
C THR A 160 -13.73 39.17 -10.12
N THR A 161 -13.28 38.94 -8.89
CA THR A 161 -13.02 40.00 -7.91
C THR A 161 -11.92 40.96 -8.39
N ASN A 162 -10.85 40.46 -9.01
CA ASN A 162 -9.80 41.30 -9.60
C ASN A 162 -10.34 42.20 -10.72
N ASN A 163 -11.21 41.67 -11.59
CA ASN A 163 -11.84 42.49 -12.62
C ASN A 163 -12.74 43.57 -12.00
N ALA A 164 -13.53 43.23 -10.97
CA ALA A 164 -14.35 44.19 -10.25
C ALA A 164 -13.52 45.29 -9.56
N ILE A 165 -12.37 44.94 -8.97
CA ILE A 165 -11.42 45.93 -8.40
C ILE A 165 -10.94 46.88 -9.49
N ARG A 166 -10.52 46.37 -10.66
CA ARG A 166 -10.08 47.23 -11.79
C ARG A 166 -11.19 48.15 -12.26
N ASP A 167 -12.42 47.66 -12.37
CA ASP A 167 -13.57 48.47 -12.81
C ASP A 167 -13.92 49.56 -11.81
N VAL A 168 -13.96 49.25 -10.51
CA VAL A 168 -14.22 50.25 -9.46
C VAL A 168 -13.08 51.27 -9.40
N GLN A 169 -11.82 50.83 -9.55
CA GLN A 169 -10.67 51.71 -9.58
C GLN A 169 -10.72 52.66 -10.79
N ALA A 170 -11.03 52.17 -11.99
CA ALA A 170 -11.18 53.02 -13.17
C ALA A 170 -12.31 54.05 -13.02
N ARG A 171 -13.44 53.64 -12.42
CA ARG A 171 -14.54 54.58 -12.09
C ARG A 171 -14.08 55.63 -11.09
N LYS A 172 -13.34 55.23 -10.05
CA LYS A 172 -12.79 56.14 -9.06
C LYS A 172 -11.83 57.16 -9.68
N ASP A 173 -10.93 56.72 -10.55
CA ASP A 173 -9.98 57.60 -11.22
C ASP A 173 -10.70 58.62 -12.13
N SER A 174 -11.77 58.20 -12.81
CA SER A 174 -12.63 59.07 -13.61
C SER A 174 -13.40 60.09 -12.75
N THR A 175 -14.02 59.64 -11.65
CA THR A 175 -14.71 60.52 -10.68
C THR A 175 -13.74 61.51 -10.04
N GLN A 176 -12.53 61.06 -9.69
CA GLN A 176 -11.47 61.89 -9.12
C GLN A 176 -10.97 62.95 -10.10
N SER A 177 -10.80 62.60 -11.38
CA SER A 177 -10.44 63.55 -12.43
C SER A 177 -11.53 64.63 -12.61
N THR A 178 -12.80 64.21 -12.57
CA THR A 178 -13.95 65.13 -12.62
C THR A 178 -14.00 66.04 -11.39
N LEU A 179 -13.76 65.49 -10.19
CA LEU A 179 -13.67 66.26 -8.95
C LEU A 179 -12.56 67.31 -9.03
N ASN A 180 -11.38 66.96 -9.53
CA ASN A 180 -10.27 67.89 -9.68
C ASN A 180 -10.62 69.03 -10.66
N ARG A 181 -11.22 68.72 -11.82
CA ARG A 181 -11.70 69.75 -12.76
C ARG A 181 -12.73 70.69 -12.11
N LYS A 182 -13.68 70.12 -11.37
CA LYS A 182 -14.71 70.89 -10.65
C LYS A 182 -14.12 71.73 -9.52
N ARG A 183 -13.04 71.28 -8.88
CA ARG A 183 -12.29 72.05 -7.89
C ARG A 183 -11.64 73.28 -8.53
N ASP A 184 -11.02 73.11 -9.70
CA ASP A 184 -10.42 74.22 -10.45
C ASP A 184 -11.50 75.24 -10.89
N GLU A 185 -12.63 74.74 -11.43
CA GLU A 185 -13.80 75.57 -11.79
C GLU A 185 -14.37 76.34 -10.60
N LEU A 186 -14.52 75.67 -9.45
CA LEU A 186 -14.98 76.30 -8.20
C LEU A 186 -14.01 77.39 -7.76
N HIS A 187 -12.70 77.14 -7.78
CA HIS A 187 -11.70 78.14 -7.42
C HIS A 187 -11.71 79.36 -8.35
N ASP A 188 -11.95 79.17 -9.65
CA ASP A 188 -12.11 80.28 -10.59
C ASP A 188 -13.40 81.07 -10.31
N LYS A 189 -14.51 80.38 -10.03
CA LYS A 189 -15.80 81.00 -9.72
C LYS A 189 -15.83 81.71 -8.37
N GLU A 190 -15.16 81.17 -7.36
CA GLU A 190 -14.98 81.83 -6.06
C GLU A 190 -14.14 83.11 -6.21
N ARG A 191 -13.06 83.07 -7.00
CA ARG A 191 -12.29 84.29 -7.34
C ARG A 191 -13.14 85.33 -8.06
N GLN A 192 -13.98 84.92 -9.00
CA GLN A 192 -14.93 85.81 -9.69
C GLN A 192 -16.02 86.36 -8.77
N ARG A 193 -16.50 85.57 -7.80
CA ARG A 193 -17.46 85.99 -6.78
C ARG A 193 -16.82 87.04 -5.86
N ASP A 194 -15.61 86.79 -5.37
CA ASP A 194 -14.91 87.71 -4.46
C ASP A 194 -14.59 89.04 -5.16
N ALA A 195 -14.23 89.00 -6.44
CA ALA A 195 -14.09 90.20 -7.27
C ALA A 195 -15.42 90.97 -7.44
N ALA A 196 -16.54 90.27 -7.68
CA ALA A 196 -17.87 90.89 -7.80
C ALA A 196 -18.37 91.47 -6.47
N HIS A 197 -18.14 90.81 -5.33
CA HIS A 197 -18.46 91.37 -4.03
C HIS A 197 -17.60 92.59 -3.69
N ALA A 198 -16.31 92.58 -4.05
CA ALA A 198 -15.45 93.75 -3.90
C ALA A 198 -15.93 94.92 -4.79
N GLU A 199 -16.41 94.65 -6.00
CA GLU A 199 -16.95 95.66 -6.92
C GLU A 199 -18.31 96.19 -6.46
N SER A 200 -19.21 95.32 -5.98
CA SER A 200 -20.48 95.71 -5.33
C SER A 200 -20.21 96.54 -4.06
N ALA A 201 -19.24 96.15 -3.21
CA ALA A 201 -18.86 96.93 -2.04
C ALA A 201 -18.35 98.33 -2.42
N ARG A 202 -17.48 98.43 -3.43
CA ARG A 202 -17.01 99.71 -3.99
C ARG A 202 -18.17 100.51 -4.61
N ALA A 203 -19.13 99.87 -5.25
CA ALA A 203 -20.33 100.52 -5.81
C ALA A 203 -21.27 101.03 -4.69
N ARG A 204 -21.38 100.31 -3.57
CA ARG A 204 -22.09 100.74 -2.36
C ARG A 204 -21.38 101.91 -1.68
N GLU A 205 -20.05 101.88 -1.54
CA GLU A 205 -19.27 103.02 -1.05
C GLU A 205 -19.44 104.25 -1.94
N ARG A 206 -19.46 104.08 -3.27
CA ARG A 206 -19.76 105.17 -4.22
C ARG A 206 -21.20 105.68 -4.07
N ARG A 207 -22.16 104.80 -3.82
CA ARG A 207 -23.57 105.15 -3.56
C ARG A 207 -23.72 105.90 -2.25
N ASP A 208 -23.06 105.45 -1.18
CA ASP A 208 -23.13 106.07 0.14
C ASP A 208 -22.36 107.39 0.17
N GLY A 209 -21.24 107.49 -0.57
CA GLY A 209 -20.55 108.74 -0.86
C GLY A 209 -21.39 109.72 -1.70
N ALA A 210 -22.12 109.24 -2.71
CA ALA A 210 -23.05 110.04 -3.52
C ALA A 210 -24.30 110.47 -2.74
N ARG A 211 -24.79 109.64 -1.80
CA ARG A 211 -25.85 109.99 -0.85
C ARG A 211 -25.38 110.99 0.19
N ALA A 212 -24.15 110.86 0.71
CA ALA A 212 -23.56 111.82 1.63
C ALA A 212 -23.33 113.18 0.94
N ALA A 213 -22.89 113.17 -0.32
CA ALA A 213 -22.79 114.38 -1.15
C ALA A 213 -24.17 114.99 -1.48
N GLY A 214 -25.19 114.16 -1.73
CA GLY A 214 -26.57 114.59 -1.95
C GLY A 214 -27.25 115.13 -0.68
N ALA A 215 -26.96 114.57 0.49
CA ALA A 215 -27.44 115.04 1.78
C ALA A 215 -26.72 116.33 2.24
N GLY A 216 -25.44 116.49 1.90
CA GLY A 216 -24.70 117.75 2.11
C GLY A 216 -25.20 118.91 1.26
N LEU A 217 -25.83 118.63 0.10
CA LEU A 217 -26.44 119.64 -0.76
C LEU A 217 -27.92 119.93 -0.44
N GLY A 218 -28.57 119.11 0.39
CA GLY A 218 -29.95 119.33 0.85
C GLY A 218 -30.15 120.54 1.77
N ILE A 219 -29.07 121.15 2.28
CA ILE A 219 -29.11 122.37 3.11
C ILE A 219 -28.68 123.62 2.30
N LEU A 220 -28.26 123.48 1.03
CA LEU A 220 -27.72 124.60 0.22
C LEU A 220 -28.43 124.86 -1.12
N SER A 221 -29.64 124.35 -1.34
CA SER A 221 -30.40 124.58 -2.59
C SER A 221 -31.61 125.51 -2.40
N LEU A 222 -31.36 126.77 -2.06
CA LEU A 222 -32.33 127.88 -2.22
C LEU A 222 -31.96 128.84 -3.37
N PHE A 223 -30.85 128.63 -4.09
CA PHE A 223 -30.50 129.43 -5.28
C PHE A 223 -29.74 128.60 -6.32
N ALA A 224 -30.43 128.15 -7.38
CA ALA A 224 -29.95 127.92 -8.77
C ALA A 224 -30.70 126.74 -9.46
N GLY A 225 -31.45 127.03 -10.54
CA GLY A 225 -31.76 126.06 -11.62
C GLY A 225 -30.60 125.97 -12.63
N PRO A 226 -30.68 125.23 -13.75
CA PRO A 226 -31.51 124.09 -14.13
C PRO A 226 -30.68 122.79 -14.15
N LEU A 227 -29.94 122.49 -13.07
CA LEU A 227 -29.09 121.26 -12.97
C LEU A 227 -29.68 120.17 -12.07
N ALA A 228 -30.87 120.39 -11.51
CA ALA A 228 -31.61 119.41 -10.72
C ALA A 228 -31.83 118.03 -11.40
N PRO A 229 -32.05 117.91 -12.73
CA PRO A 229 -32.23 116.59 -13.37
C PRO A 229 -30.95 115.76 -13.39
N VAL A 230 -29.77 116.40 -13.41
CA VAL A 230 -28.47 115.72 -13.57
C VAL A 230 -28.04 115.05 -12.26
N VAL A 231 -28.32 115.70 -11.12
CA VAL A 231 -28.04 115.14 -9.78
C VAL A 231 -28.99 114.00 -9.43
N PHE A 232 -30.27 114.07 -9.86
CA PHE A 232 -31.23 112.97 -9.73
C PHE A 232 -30.94 111.80 -10.69
N ALA A 233 -30.47 112.06 -11.92
CA ALA A 233 -30.06 111.02 -12.87
C ALA A 233 -28.77 110.31 -12.43
N ALA A 234 -27.81 111.03 -11.84
CA ALA A 234 -26.59 110.44 -11.29
C ALA A 234 -26.89 109.56 -10.05
N THR A 235 -27.82 109.99 -9.19
CA THR A 235 -28.24 109.20 -8.02
C THR A 235 -29.12 108.00 -8.40
N ALA A 236 -30.04 108.13 -9.36
CA ALA A 236 -30.83 107.01 -9.88
C ALA A 236 -29.98 106.00 -10.70
N GLY A 237 -29.06 106.48 -11.54
CA GLY A 237 -28.12 105.63 -12.29
C GLY A 237 -27.14 104.88 -11.37
N SER A 238 -26.68 105.50 -10.28
CA SER A 238 -25.87 104.83 -9.26
C SER A 238 -26.66 103.76 -8.47
N LEU A 239 -27.97 103.95 -8.28
CA LEU A 239 -28.86 102.96 -7.64
C LEU A 239 -29.10 101.75 -8.54
N ILE A 240 -29.34 101.96 -9.84
CA ILE A 240 -29.57 100.89 -10.83
C ILE A 240 -28.27 100.10 -11.05
N TYR A 241 -27.12 100.78 -11.14
CA TYR A 241 -25.81 100.13 -11.28
C TYR A 241 -25.44 99.30 -10.04
N ALA A 242 -25.66 99.82 -8.82
CA ALA A 242 -25.42 99.08 -7.58
C ALA A 242 -26.39 97.89 -7.42
N GLY A 243 -27.66 98.04 -7.82
CA GLY A 243 -28.63 96.94 -7.82
C GLY A 243 -28.25 95.82 -8.80
N ASN A 244 -27.85 96.17 -10.03
CA ASN A 244 -27.37 95.21 -11.02
C ASN A 244 -26.10 94.48 -10.56
N GLN A 245 -25.19 95.17 -9.85
CA GLN A 245 -23.99 94.57 -9.27
C GLN A 245 -24.32 93.59 -8.13
N ASP A 246 -25.32 93.88 -7.30
CA ASP A 246 -25.81 92.98 -6.25
C ASP A 246 -26.53 91.74 -6.81
N ASP A 247 -27.21 91.87 -7.95
CA ASP A 247 -27.80 90.73 -8.67
C ASP A 247 -26.72 89.84 -9.30
N ILE A 248 -25.67 90.43 -9.88
CA ILE A 248 -24.51 89.70 -10.41
C ILE A 248 -23.76 88.97 -9.29
N ALA A 249 -23.57 89.60 -8.13
CA ALA A 249 -22.92 88.97 -6.98
C ALA A 249 -23.74 87.78 -6.45
N ARG A 250 -25.07 87.93 -6.32
CA ARG A 250 -25.97 86.83 -5.92
C ARG A 250 -26.02 85.70 -6.94
N ALA A 251 -26.03 86.00 -8.24
CA ALA A 251 -25.97 84.98 -9.28
C ALA A 251 -24.65 84.18 -9.21
N ARG A 252 -23.51 84.85 -9.01
CA ARG A 252 -22.20 84.17 -8.83
C ARG A 252 -22.12 83.37 -7.52
N GLU A 253 -22.79 83.81 -6.47
CA GLU A 253 -22.92 83.06 -5.22
C GLU A 253 -23.75 81.79 -5.41
N HIS A 254 -24.87 81.86 -6.15
CA HIS A 254 -25.66 80.68 -6.52
C HIS A 254 -24.87 79.69 -7.38
N GLU A 255 -24.11 80.17 -8.37
CA GLU A 255 -23.23 79.31 -9.19
C GLU A 255 -22.14 78.61 -8.35
N ALA A 256 -21.49 79.35 -7.43
CA ALA A 256 -20.47 78.78 -6.54
C ALA A 256 -21.08 77.76 -5.56
N ASN A 257 -22.29 78.02 -5.04
CA ASN A 257 -22.98 77.10 -4.15
C ASN A 257 -23.46 75.82 -4.88
N ALA A 258 -23.89 75.93 -6.14
CA ALA A 258 -24.21 74.77 -6.98
C ALA A 258 -22.96 73.89 -7.21
N LEU A 259 -21.82 74.49 -7.53
CA LEU A 259 -20.55 73.76 -7.68
C LEU A 259 -20.08 73.10 -6.37
N ARG A 260 -20.31 73.72 -5.22
CA ARG A 260 -20.02 73.11 -3.90
C ARG A 260 -20.89 71.87 -3.64
N GLN A 261 -22.16 71.89 -4.03
CA GLN A 261 -23.04 70.72 -3.91
C GLN A 261 -22.60 69.58 -4.84
N GLU A 262 -22.24 69.89 -6.09
CA GLU A 262 -21.66 68.91 -7.03
C GLU A 262 -20.37 68.31 -6.48
N TYR A 263 -19.50 69.14 -5.90
CA TYR A 263 -18.24 68.73 -5.30
C TYR A 263 -18.45 67.77 -4.11
N GLN A 264 -19.35 68.10 -3.18
CA GLN A 264 -19.73 67.21 -2.07
C GLN A 264 -20.31 65.87 -2.56
N THR A 265 -21.12 65.91 -3.62
CA THR A 265 -21.70 64.70 -4.21
C THR A 265 -20.62 63.79 -4.80
N LEU A 266 -19.62 64.37 -5.48
CA LEU A 266 -18.49 63.62 -6.03
C LEU A 266 -17.57 63.05 -4.92
N GLU A 267 -17.35 63.77 -3.83
CA GLU A 267 -16.60 63.26 -2.67
C GLU A 267 -17.30 62.06 -2.03
N ILE A 268 -18.62 62.12 -1.86
CA ILE A 268 -19.43 60.98 -1.36
C ILE A 268 -19.32 59.79 -2.32
N GLN A 269 -19.34 60.02 -3.65
CA GLN A 269 -19.17 58.95 -4.64
C GLN A 269 -17.80 58.28 -4.55
N ILE A 270 -16.72 59.07 -4.38
CA ILE A 270 -15.36 58.56 -4.20
C ILE A 270 -15.25 57.77 -2.88
N GLY A 271 -15.87 58.25 -1.80
CA GLY A 271 -15.99 57.52 -0.54
C GLY A 271 -16.65 56.16 -0.73
N GLY A 272 -17.82 56.12 -1.38
CA GLY A 272 -18.52 54.87 -1.66
C GLY A 272 -17.76 53.92 -2.61
N GLN A 273 -16.94 54.45 -3.52
CA GLN A 273 -16.04 53.65 -4.35
C GLN A 273 -14.87 53.07 -3.54
N ASN A 274 -14.30 53.84 -2.59
CA ASN A 274 -13.28 53.36 -1.67
C ASN A 274 -13.79 52.22 -0.78
N ASP A 275 -15.00 52.34 -0.26
CA ASP A 275 -15.62 51.27 0.55
C ASP A 275 -15.78 49.98 -0.27
N ARG A 276 -16.22 50.09 -1.53
CA ARG A 276 -16.31 48.95 -2.46
C ARG A 276 -14.94 48.33 -2.76
N LEU A 277 -13.91 49.14 -2.96
CA LEU A 277 -12.53 48.64 -3.11
C LEU A 277 -12.06 47.93 -1.83
N GLY A 278 -12.36 48.47 -0.66
CA GLY A 278 -12.09 47.83 0.63
C GLY A 278 -12.70 46.44 0.73
N THR A 279 -14.00 46.31 0.42
CA THR A 279 -14.71 45.03 0.40
C THR A 279 -14.11 44.05 -0.60
N HIS A 280 -13.90 44.47 -1.86
CA HIS A 280 -13.34 43.57 -2.87
C HIS A 280 -11.89 43.15 -2.55
N ASN A 281 -11.08 44.03 -1.97
CA ASN A 281 -9.72 43.66 -1.52
C ASN A 281 -9.76 42.66 -0.37
N HIS A 282 -10.70 42.80 0.57
CA HIS A 282 -10.90 41.84 1.64
C HIS A 282 -11.33 40.47 1.10
N ASP A 283 -12.31 40.44 0.19
CA ASP A 283 -12.75 39.21 -0.48
C ASP A 283 -11.61 38.55 -1.28
N LEU A 284 -10.79 39.36 -1.97
CA LEU A 284 -9.62 38.88 -2.69
C LEU A 284 -8.62 38.19 -1.76
N GLN A 285 -8.29 38.82 -0.63
CA GLN A 285 -7.39 38.24 0.36
C GLN A 285 -7.96 36.95 0.94
N ARG A 286 -9.26 36.92 1.22
CA ARG A 286 -9.96 35.71 1.68
C ARG A 286 -9.84 34.57 0.67
N PHE A 287 -10.15 34.82 -0.61
CA PHE A 287 -10.07 33.77 -1.64
C PHE A 287 -8.63 33.32 -1.90
N GLN A 288 -7.64 34.22 -1.78
CA GLN A 288 -6.22 33.84 -1.86
C GLN A 288 -5.82 32.89 -0.71
N ASN A 289 -6.29 33.17 0.51
CA ASN A 289 -6.04 32.30 1.65
C ASN A 289 -6.73 30.93 1.49
N GLU A 290 -8.00 30.92 1.06
CA GLU A 290 -8.76 29.68 0.77
C GLU A 290 -8.04 28.82 -0.28
N ARG A 291 -7.55 29.44 -1.37
CA ARG A 291 -6.78 28.76 -2.41
C ARG A 291 -5.47 28.18 -1.86
N ALA A 292 -4.70 28.96 -1.10
CA ALA A 292 -3.43 28.51 -0.54
C ALA A 292 -3.62 27.33 0.43
N GLN A 293 -4.71 27.32 1.20
CA GLN A 293 -5.06 26.18 2.05
C GLN A 293 -5.40 24.94 1.21
N SER A 294 -6.28 25.06 0.21
CA SER A 294 -6.65 23.93 -0.64
C SER A 294 -5.46 23.37 -1.43
N GLU A 295 -4.53 24.21 -1.87
CA GLU A 295 -3.29 23.77 -2.54
C GLU A 295 -2.38 22.95 -1.59
N ARG A 296 -2.23 23.37 -0.33
CA ARG A 296 -1.47 22.60 0.67
C ARG A 296 -2.11 21.25 0.97
N GLU A 297 -3.43 21.21 1.09
CA GLU A 297 -4.17 19.95 1.29
C GLU A 297 -4.02 19.03 0.08
N ARG A 298 -4.07 19.57 -1.15
CA ARG A 298 -3.81 18.82 -2.38
C ARG A 298 -2.40 18.24 -2.40
N GLU A 299 -1.38 19.04 -2.09
CA GLU A 299 0.01 18.56 -2.04
C GLU A 299 0.22 17.45 -1.00
N ALA A 300 -0.49 17.52 0.14
CA ALA A 300 -0.46 16.47 1.14
C ALA A 300 -1.08 15.16 0.61
N LEU A 301 -2.23 15.24 -0.07
CA LEU A 301 -2.87 14.07 -0.68
C LEU A 301 -2.07 13.48 -1.84
N VAL A 302 -1.38 14.30 -2.65
CA VAL A 302 -0.49 13.81 -3.70
C VAL A 302 0.69 13.03 -3.10
N ARG A 303 1.24 13.50 -1.97
CA ARG A 303 2.26 12.75 -1.22
C ARG A 303 1.71 11.42 -0.69
N GLU A 304 0.49 11.42 -0.16
CA GLU A 304 -0.18 10.20 0.29
C GLU A 304 -0.40 9.21 -0.87
N GLN A 305 -0.80 9.70 -2.04
CA GLN A 305 -0.96 8.89 -3.25
C GLN A 305 0.36 8.22 -3.67
N ALA A 306 1.48 8.94 -3.60
CA ALA A 306 2.80 8.39 -3.88
C ALA A 306 3.19 7.26 -2.89
N VAL A 307 2.85 7.43 -1.61
CA VAL A 307 3.04 6.39 -0.58
C VAL A 307 2.18 5.17 -0.89
N GLN A 308 0.90 5.36 -1.18
CA GLN A 308 -0.02 4.28 -1.55
C GLN A 308 0.46 3.51 -2.80
N GLN A 309 1.07 4.19 -3.77
CA GLN A 309 1.63 3.55 -4.96
C GLN A 309 2.88 2.72 -4.64
N ALA A 310 3.74 3.19 -3.73
CA ALA A 310 4.85 2.39 -3.23
C ALA A 310 4.35 1.16 -2.44
N GLU A 311 3.34 1.32 -1.60
CA GLU A 311 2.69 0.24 -0.86
C GLU A 311 2.05 -0.80 -1.80
N LYS A 312 1.49 -0.35 -2.94
CA LYS A 312 0.97 -1.24 -4.00
C LYS A 312 2.06 -2.11 -4.60
N GLN A 313 3.23 -1.53 -4.84
CA GLN A 313 4.39 -2.27 -5.36
C GLN A 313 4.89 -3.31 -4.37
N VAL A 314 4.91 -2.98 -3.07
CA VAL A 314 5.29 -3.93 -2.01
C VAL A 314 4.31 -5.10 -1.95
N LEU A 315 2.99 -4.83 -1.96
CA LEU A 315 1.98 -5.89 -1.99
C LEU A 315 2.10 -6.79 -3.22
N ALA A 316 2.36 -6.23 -4.41
CA ALA A 316 2.57 -7.02 -5.63
C ALA A 316 3.81 -7.92 -5.52
N ASN A 317 4.90 -7.44 -4.91
CA ASN A 317 6.08 -8.26 -4.65
C ASN A 317 5.76 -9.40 -3.66
N LEU A 318 5.07 -9.10 -2.56
CA LEU A 318 4.62 -10.11 -1.60
C LEU A 318 3.74 -11.18 -2.26
N GLU A 319 2.80 -10.76 -3.11
CA GLU A 319 1.93 -11.65 -3.88
C GLU A 319 2.76 -12.59 -4.77
N SER A 320 3.74 -12.06 -5.52
CA SER A 320 4.65 -12.86 -6.34
C SER A 320 5.41 -13.90 -5.51
N ARG A 321 6.01 -13.49 -4.38
CA ARG A 321 6.78 -14.40 -3.50
C ARG A 321 5.91 -15.50 -2.91
N VAL A 322 4.64 -15.21 -2.61
CA VAL A 322 3.68 -16.23 -2.16
C VAL A 322 3.32 -17.18 -3.28
N VAL A 323 3.13 -16.69 -4.51
CA VAL A 323 2.90 -17.54 -5.69
C VAL A 323 4.08 -18.48 -5.90
N ASP A 324 5.32 -17.98 -5.80
CA ASP A 324 6.52 -18.79 -5.91
C ASP A 324 6.56 -19.89 -4.84
N LEU A 325 6.32 -19.54 -3.58
CA LEU A 325 6.30 -20.49 -2.47
C LEU A 325 5.22 -21.57 -2.66
N CYS A 326 4.04 -21.18 -3.14
CA CYS A 326 2.97 -22.12 -3.46
C CYS A 326 3.29 -23.02 -4.66
N SER A 327 4.12 -22.58 -5.60
CA SER A 327 4.57 -23.43 -6.72
C SER A 327 5.61 -24.47 -6.28
N GLN A 328 6.39 -24.15 -5.25
CA GLN A 328 7.45 -25.02 -4.73
C GLN A 328 6.93 -26.06 -3.72
N ALA A 329 5.86 -25.75 -2.98
CA ALA A 329 5.30 -26.66 -1.97
C ALA A 329 4.85 -28.03 -2.54
N PRO A 330 4.21 -28.14 -3.73
CA PRO A 330 3.90 -29.42 -4.36
C PRO A 330 5.12 -30.32 -4.61
N SER A 331 6.29 -29.73 -4.87
CA SER A 331 7.53 -30.50 -5.04
C SER A 331 7.93 -31.21 -3.74
N LEU A 332 7.78 -30.55 -2.58
CA LEU A 332 8.03 -31.19 -1.28
C LEU A 332 7.04 -32.32 -1.00
N ASN A 333 5.75 -32.14 -1.33
CA ASN A 333 4.77 -33.22 -1.22
C ASN A 333 5.16 -34.42 -2.09
N GLY A 334 5.56 -34.17 -3.34
CA GLY A 334 6.01 -35.22 -4.26
C GLY A 334 7.19 -36.00 -3.70
N LYS A 335 8.20 -35.32 -3.15
CA LYS A 335 9.35 -35.96 -2.51
C LYS A 335 8.96 -36.76 -1.27
N THR A 336 8.09 -36.20 -0.43
CA THR A 336 7.61 -36.86 0.80
C THR A 336 6.80 -38.11 0.47
N ALA A 337 5.93 -38.04 -0.54
CA ALA A 337 5.15 -39.19 -1.02
C ALA A 337 6.02 -40.28 -1.64
N ALA A 338 7.07 -39.91 -2.39
CA ALA A 338 8.03 -40.86 -2.94
C ALA A 338 8.77 -41.61 -1.82
N LEU A 339 9.33 -40.89 -0.84
CA LEU A 339 10.00 -41.50 0.32
C LEU A 339 9.05 -42.37 1.15
N SER A 340 7.83 -41.91 1.40
CA SER A 340 6.79 -42.70 2.09
C SER A 340 6.49 -44.01 1.34
N SER A 341 6.36 -43.94 0.02
CA SER A 341 6.13 -45.13 -0.81
C SER A 341 7.32 -46.10 -0.75
N GLU A 342 8.55 -45.60 -0.85
CA GLU A 342 9.76 -46.44 -0.81
C GLU A 342 9.94 -47.11 0.55
N ILE A 343 9.83 -46.37 1.66
CA ILE A 343 9.99 -46.95 2.99
C ILE A 343 8.84 -47.93 3.31
N SER A 344 7.63 -47.67 2.82
CA SER A 344 6.52 -48.61 2.95
C SER A 344 6.80 -49.92 2.23
N LYS A 345 7.39 -49.88 1.02
CA LYS A 345 7.80 -51.10 0.31
C LYS A 345 8.86 -51.89 1.10
N ILE A 346 9.86 -51.20 1.65
CA ILE A 346 10.88 -51.81 2.52
C ILE A 346 10.23 -52.48 3.72
N ARG A 347 9.32 -51.79 4.41
CA ARG A 347 8.61 -52.31 5.57
C ARG A 347 7.79 -53.55 5.23
N THR A 348 6.96 -53.50 4.20
CA THR A 348 6.14 -54.64 3.77
C THR A 348 7.02 -55.83 3.41
N HIS A 349 8.12 -55.61 2.70
CA HIS A 349 9.05 -56.68 2.36
C HIS A 349 9.71 -57.29 3.59
N THR A 350 10.16 -56.45 4.52
CA THR A 350 10.79 -56.88 5.78
C THR A 350 9.82 -57.69 6.62
N MET A 351 8.58 -57.23 6.78
CA MET A 351 7.53 -57.93 7.52
C MET A 351 7.20 -59.29 6.90
N ASN A 352 7.11 -59.36 5.57
CA ASN A 352 6.93 -60.64 4.86
C ASN A 352 8.11 -61.59 5.13
N CYS A 353 9.35 -61.09 5.08
CA CYS A 353 10.54 -61.87 5.40
C CYS A 353 10.54 -62.40 6.84
N THR A 354 10.16 -61.57 7.82
CA THR A 354 10.02 -61.98 9.22
C THR A 354 9.04 -63.16 9.37
N VAL A 355 7.86 -63.05 8.75
CA VAL A 355 6.84 -64.11 8.78
C VAL A 355 7.35 -65.38 8.11
N MET A 356 7.95 -65.25 6.94
CA MET A 356 8.51 -66.38 6.19
C MET A 356 9.59 -67.13 6.97
N ILE A 357 10.49 -66.42 7.65
CA ILE A 357 11.52 -67.05 8.50
C ILE A 357 10.89 -67.71 9.73
N SER A 358 9.91 -67.06 10.37
CA SER A 358 9.17 -67.66 11.48
C SER A 358 8.51 -68.98 11.08
N GLU A 359 7.82 -68.99 9.94
CA GLU A 359 7.17 -70.19 9.40
C GLU A 359 8.20 -71.28 9.06
N ALA A 360 9.28 -70.91 8.38
CA ALA A 360 10.35 -71.84 8.01
C ALA A 360 11.02 -72.45 9.24
N ARG A 361 11.30 -71.67 10.29
CA ARG A 361 11.85 -72.18 11.56
C ARG A 361 10.92 -73.17 12.24
N VAL A 362 9.64 -72.83 12.35
CA VAL A 362 8.65 -73.71 12.95
C VAL A 362 8.56 -75.03 12.18
N LYS A 363 8.50 -74.98 10.85
CA LYS A 363 8.47 -76.20 10.02
C LYS A 363 9.76 -77.01 10.14
N ALA A 364 10.91 -76.35 10.02
CA ALA A 364 12.23 -76.96 10.14
C ALA A 364 12.38 -77.76 11.45
N GLY A 365 11.88 -77.24 12.56
CA GLY A 365 11.92 -77.92 13.87
C GLY A 365 11.20 -79.27 13.95
N TYR A 366 10.36 -79.62 12.97
CA TYR A 366 9.64 -80.90 12.91
C TYR A 366 10.00 -81.78 11.70
N LEU A 367 10.93 -81.34 10.86
CA LEU A 367 11.30 -82.02 9.63
C LEU A 367 12.62 -82.77 9.77
N GLU A 368 12.77 -83.82 8.95
CA GLU A 368 14.08 -84.41 8.71
C GLU A 368 14.98 -83.42 7.94
N TYR A 369 16.30 -83.59 8.06
CA TYR A 369 17.28 -82.62 7.52
C TYR A 369 17.03 -82.28 6.03
N ALA A 370 16.75 -83.28 5.19
CA ALA A 370 16.53 -83.07 3.75
C ALA A 370 15.28 -82.22 3.44
N ASP A 371 14.17 -82.46 4.14
CA ASP A 371 12.93 -81.69 3.98
C ASP A 371 13.08 -80.29 4.56
N CYS A 372 13.74 -80.15 5.71
CA CYS A 372 14.08 -78.87 6.30
C CYS A 372 14.91 -78.01 5.34
N ARG A 373 15.97 -78.58 4.78
CA ARG A 373 16.85 -77.91 3.81
C ARG A 373 16.07 -77.39 2.61
N SER A 374 15.15 -78.20 2.07
CA SER A 374 14.27 -77.81 0.97
C SER A 374 13.35 -76.65 1.34
N GLU A 375 12.73 -76.70 2.52
CA GLU A 375 11.85 -75.64 3.04
C GLU A 375 12.60 -74.31 3.21
N ILE A 376 13.80 -74.33 3.78
CA ILE A 376 14.62 -73.12 3.98
C ILE A 376 15.02 -72.53 2.63
N LEU A 377 15.51 -73.35 1.69
CA LEU A 377 15.90 -72.89 0.36
C LEU A 377 14.71 -72.26 -0.38
N GLY A 378 13.54 -72.90 -0.35
CA GLY A 378 12.32 -72.38 -0.96
C GLY A 378 11.87 -71.05 -0.34
N THR A 379 11.99 -70.93 0.99
CA THR A 379 11.67 -69.72 1.74
C THR A 379 12.61 -68.58 1.34
N VAL A 380 13.93 -68.79 1.42
CA VAL A 380 14.91 -67.75 1.11
C VAL A 380 14.83 -67.32 -0.37
N LYS A 381 14.61 -68.25 -1.29
CA LYS A 381 14.39 -67.96 -2.72
C LYS A 381 13.21 -67.03 -2.94
N THR A 382 12.12 -67.26 -2.21
CA THR A 382 10.93 -66.42 -2.27
C THR A 382 11.21 -65.05 -1.64
N MET A 383 11.94 -65.00 -0.52
CA MET A 383 12.33 -63.74 0.14
C MET A 383 13.14 -62.83 -0.79
N VAL A 384 14.09 -63.37 -1.55
CA VAL A 384 14.96 -62.54 -2.41
C VAL A 384 14.40 -62.30 -3.82
N SER A 385 13.24 -62.88 -4.15
CA SER A 385 12.64 -62.73 -5.48
C SER A 385 12.04 -61.33 -5.70
N GLY A 386 12.42 -60.68 -6.80
CA GLY A 386 11.85 -59.39 -7.21
C GLY A 386 12.23 -58.19 -6.33
N PHE A 387 13.24 -58.34 -5.46
CA PHE A 387 13.68 -57.29 -4.55
C PHE A 387 15.14 -56.91 -4.83
N SER A 388 15.44 -55.61 -4.96
CA SER A 388 16.75 -55.12 -5.45
C SER A 388 17.55 -54.33 -4.40
N ILE A 389 17.32 -54.57 -3.12
CA ILE A 389 18.02 -53.89 -2.02
C ILE A 389 19.20 -54.73 -1.52
N GLY A 390 20.27 -54.06 -1.07
CA GLY A 390 21.37 -54.71 -0.35
C GLY A 390 22.70 -54.78 -1.10
N GLY A 391 22.94 -53.91 -2.09
CA GLY A 391 24.29 -53.70 -2.65
C GLY A 391 25.00 -54.98 -3.14
N GLY A 392 24.28 -55.90 -3.78
CA GLY A 392 24.83 -57.18 -4.24
C GLY A 392 24.58 -58.37 -3.30
N VAL A 393 23.97 -58.18 -2.12
CA VAL A 393 23.67 -59.27 -1.17
C VAL A 393 22.63 -60.24 -1.74
N VAL A 394 21.57 -59.73 -2.37
CA VAL A 394 20.51 -60.54 -2.99
C VAL A 394 21.09 -61.45 -4.10
N GLU A 395 21.98 -60.92 -4.93
CA GLU A 395 22.66 -61.67 -5.99
C GLU A 395 23.56 -62.77 -5.42
N ARG A 396 24.26 -62.49 -4.32
CA ARG A 396 25.07 -63.48 -3.59
C ARG A 396 24.20 -64.59 -3.00
N ILE A 397 23.07 -64.24 -2.37
CA ILE A 397 22.10 -65.22 -1.87
C ILE A 397 21.61 -66.11 -3.01
N GLY A 398 21.24 -65.53 -4.16
CA GLY A 398 20.83 -66.27 -5.34
C GLY A 398 21.89 -67.26 -5.85
N ALA A 399 23.17 -66.85 -5.84
CA ALA A 399 24.28 -67.72 -6.23
C ALA A 399 24.46 -68.90 -5.26
N VAL A 400 24.39 -68.66 -3.95
CA VAL A 400 24.50 -69.72 -2.93
C VAL A 400 23.31 -70.69 -3.00
N ILE A 401 22.09 -70.19 -3.22
CA ILE A 401 20.92 -71.03 -3.46
C ILE A 401 21.15 -71.95 -4.66
N GLY A 402 21.63 -71.42 -5.79
CA GLY A 402 21.92 -72.23 -6.98
C GLY A 402 22.98 -73.30 -6.74
N GLU A 403 24.00 -73.00 -5.93
CA GLU A 403 25.00 -73.99 -5.53
C GLU A 403 24.39 -75.10 -4.65
N LEU A 404 23.61 -74.72 -3.63
CA LEU A 404 22.90 -75.67 -2.76
C LEU A 404 21.88 -76.52 -3.53
N GLU A 405 21.12 -75.96 -4.47
CA GLU A 405 20.21 -76.74 -5.32
C GLU A 405 20.97 -77.75 -6.22
N SER A 406 22.18 -77.41 -6.67
CA SER A 406 23.02 -78.31 -7.49
C SER A 406 23.70 -79.42 -6.69
N ARG A 407 23.87 -79.22 -5.38
CA ARG A 407 24.42 -80.21 -4.45
C ARG A 407 23.36 -81.28 -4.20
N SER A 408 23.48 -82.37 -4.95
CA SER A 408 22.66 -83.56 -4.79
C SER A 408 22.97 -84.26 -3.47
N LEU A 409 22.10 -84.11 -2.47
CA LEU A 409 21.96 -85.09 -1.38
C LEU A 409 21.17 -86.31 -1.90
N ALA A 410 21.56 -86.87 -3.05
CA ALA A 410 21.06 -88.17 -3.51
C ALA A 410 21.75 -89.28 -2.73
N ALA A 411 21.42 -89.41 -1.44
CA ALA A 411 21.49 -90.66 -0.67
C ALA A 411 21.11 -90.41 0.80
N ALA A 412 19.83 -90.14 1.05
CA ALA A 412 19.21 -90.52 2.30
C ALA A 412 17.78 -90.94 1.96
N HIS A 413 17.63 -92.24 1.69
CA HIS A 413 16.34 -92.90 1.66
C HIS A 413 15.75 -93.00 3.06
#